data_AF-D8QY56-F1
#
_entry.id   AF-D8QY56-F1
#
_cell.length_a   1.000
_cell.length_b   1.000
_cell.length_c   1.000
_cell.angle_alpha   90.00
_cell.angle_beta   90.00
_cell.angle_gamma   90.00
#
_symmetry.space_group_name_H-M   'P 1'
#
loop_
_entity.id
_entity.type
_entity.pdbx_description
1 polymer ?
#
loop_
_entity_poly.entity_id
_entity_poly.type
_entity_poly.pdbx_seq_one_letter_code
_entity_poly.pdbx_strand_id
1 'polypeptide(L)' 'ARIKKIMQADEEVGKIALATPVLISKALELFLQDLCDKTYEITLGRGAKTMSSSHLKQCVQTNSVFDFLREIVSKVPD' A
#
# COMPACT_ATOMS: atom_id res chain seq x y z
N ALA A 1 8.70 12.92 11.16
CA ALA A 1 8.36 14.17 10.43
C ALA A 1 7.42 13.95 9.24
N ARG A 2 7.73 13.07 8.26
CA ARG A 2 6.87 12.86 7.06
C ARG A 2 5.52 12.22 7.37
N ILE A 3 5.48 11.13 8.14
CA ILE A 3 4.23 10.45 8.54
C ILE A 3 3.27 11.44 9.20
N LYS A 4 3.76 12.20 10.19
CA LYS A 4 2.97 13.25 10.85
C LYS A 4 2.41 14.28 9.86
N LYS A 5 3.21 14.75 8.88
CA LYS A 5 2.73 15.69 7.84
C LYS A 5 1.66 15.10 6.94
N ILE A 6 1.77 13.82 6.58
CA ILE A 6 0.76 13.13 5.76
C ILE A 6 -0.54 12.98 6.55
N MET A 7 -0.45 12.58 7.83
CA MET A 7 -1.64 12.50 8.69
C MET A 7 -2.34 13.84 8.87
N GLN A 8 -1.58 14.93 9.02
CA GLN A 8 -2.13 16.28 9.16
C GLN A 8 -2.47 16.96 7.83
N ALA A 9 -2.37 16.24 6.70
CA ALA A 9 -2.94 16.71 5.44
C ALA A 9 -4.46 16.56 5.43
N ASP A 10 -4.99 15.70 6.29
CA ASP A 10 -6.40 15.63 6.62
C ASP A 10 -6.72 16.70 7.67
N GLU A 11 -7.59 17.65 7.31
CA GLU A 11 -7.97 18.80 8.15
C GLU A 11 -8.73 18.38 9.42
N GLU A 12 -9.35 17.19 9.42
CA GLU A 12 -10.03 16.65 10.60
C GLU A 12 -9.05 16.11 11.65
N VAL A 13 -7.77 15.91 11.29
CA VAL A 13 -6.74 15.39 12.19
C VAL A 13 -6.10 16.51 13.01
N GLY A 14 -6.54 16.61 14.27
CA GLY A 14 -6.01 17.55 15.26
C GLY A 14 -4.64 17.17 15.86
N LYS A 15 -4.53 17.17 17.19
CA LYS A 15 -3.28 16.85 17.89
C LYS A 15 -3.01 15.34 17.82
N ILE A 16 -1.79 14.98 17.41
CA ILE A 16 -1.34 13.59 17.31
C ILE A 16 -0.42 13.25 18.49
N ALA A 17 -0.69 12.14 19.18
CA ALA A 17 0.17 11.64 20.25
C ALA A 17 1.56 11.23 19.73
N LEU A 18 2.60 11.38 20.55
CA LEU A 18 3.99 11.12 20.12
C LEU A 18 4.23 9.68 19.66
N ALA A 19 3.52 8.71 20.23
CA ALA A 19 3.65 7.30 19.88
C ALA A 19 3.00 6.95 18.52
N THR A 20 1.99 7.70 18.08
CA THR A 20 1.18 7.35 16.90
C THR A 20 2.00 7.28 15.61
N PRO A 21 2.87 8.25 15.27
CA PRO A 21 3.69 8.15 14.07
C PRO A 21 4.69 6.98 14.11
N VAL A 22 5.14 6.56 15.30
CA VAL A 22 6.07 5.43 15.45
C VAL A 22 5.37 4.11 15.15
N LEU A 23 4.17 3.92 15.70
CA LEU A 23 3.35 2.73 15.43
C LEU A 23 2.95 2.65 13.96
N ILE A 24 2.53 3.77 13.37
CA ILE A 24 2.21 3.83 11.94
C ILE A 24 3.43 3.51 11.09
N SER A 25 4.63 3.94 11.49
CA SER A 25 5.86 3.57 10.78
C SER A 25 6.04 2.05 10.69
N LYS A 26 5.78 1.33 11.78
CA LYS A 26 5.90 -0.14 11.78
C LYS A 26 4.76 -0.80 11.01
N ALA A 27 3.54 -0.29 11.14
CA ALA A 27 2.39 -0.78 10.37
C ALA A 27 2.61 -0.59 8.86
N LEU A 28 3.17 0.54 8.44
CA LEU A 28 3.52 0.81 7.04
C LEU A 28 4.60 -0.13 6.52
N GLU A 29 5.61 -0.46 7.33
CA GLU A 29 6.64 -1.44 6.98
C GLU A 29 6.01 -2.82 6.70
N LEU A 30 5.16 -3.30 7.62
CA LEU A 30 4.47 -4.59 7.47
C LEU A 30 3.49 -4.58 6.29
N PHE A 31 2.78 -3.48 6.09
CA PHE A 31 1.86 -3.31 4.97
C PHE A 31 2.60 -3.36 3.62
N LEU A 32 3.72 -2.65 3.49
CA LEU A 32 4.51 -2.65 2.25
C LEU A 32 5.12 -4.03 1.99
N GLN A 33 5.55 -4.73 3.03
CA GLN A 33 6.03 -6.11 2.88
C GLN A 33 4.93 -7.03 2.36
N ASP A 34 3.75 -7.06 3.00
CA ASP A 34 2.63 -7.92 2.57
C ASP A 34 2.16 -7.60 1.14
N LEU A 35 2.09 -6.32 0.78
CA LEU A 35 1.74 -5.89 -0.57
C LEU A 35 2.78 -6.35 -1.59
N CYS A 36 4.07 -6.20 -1.30
CA CYS A 36 5.17 -6.63 -2.18
C CYS A 36 5.18 -8.15 -2.34
N ASP A 37 5.09 -8.91 -1.25
CA ASP A 37 5.14 -10.37 -1.25
C ASP A 37 3.98 -10.92 -2.10
N LYS A 38 2.75 -10.46 -1.88
CA LYS A 38 1.57 -10.89 -2.67
C LYS A 38 1.66 -10.49 -4.14
N THR A 39 2.20 -9.31 -4.43
CA THR A 39 2.41 -8.87 -5.83
C THR A 39 3.50 -9.69 -6.51
N TYR A 40 4.51 -10.11 -5.76
CA TYR A 40 5.58 -10.96 -6.25
C TYR A 40 5.08 -12.38 -6.56
N GLU A 41 4.20 -12.95 -5.74
CA GLU A 41 3.53 -14.23 -6.06
C GLU A 41 2.79 -14.19 -7.40
N ILE A 42 2.08 -13.09 -7.68
CA ILE A 42 1.42 -12.88 -8.99
C ILE A 42 2.45 -12.77 -10.12
N THR A 43 3.56 -12.07 -9.86
CA THR A 43 4.67 -11.92 -10.82
C THR A 43 5.23 -13.29 -11.21
N LEU A 44 5.51 -14.13 -10.22
CA LEU A 44 5.99 -15.50 -10.43
C LEU A 44 4.94 -16.38 -11.13
N GLY A 45 3.67 -16.28 -10.74
CA GLY A 45 2.56 -17.02 -11.34
C GLY A 45 2.34 -16.69 -12.83
N ARG A 46 2.73 -15.50 -13.27
CA ARG A 46 2.75 -15.09 -14.69
C ARG A 46 4.04 -15.46 -15.43
N GLY A 47 4.99 -16.14 -14.78
CA GLY A 47 6.30 -16.49 -15.34
C GLY A 47 7.22 -15.29 -15.55
N ALA A 48 6.90 -14.13 -14.95
CA ALA A 48 7.71 -12.93 -15.05
C ALA A 48 8.80 -12.92 -13.96
N LYS A 49 9.95 -12.32 -14.29
CA LYS A 49 11.05 -12.09 -13.33
C LYS A 49 11.08 -10.67 -12.77
N THR A 50 10.34 -9.77 -13.41
CA THR A 50 10.26 -8.35 -13.04
C THR A 50 8.83 -8.03 -12.64
N MET A 51 8.67 -7.48 -11.44
CA MET A 51 7.38 -6.99 -10.96
C MET A 51 6.99 -5.73 -11.72
N SER A 52 5.73 -5.65 -12.16
CA SER A 52 5.19 -4.53 -12.92
C SER A 52 3.94 -3.94 -12.24
N SER A 53 3.51 -2.78 -12.70
CA SER A 53 2.29 -2.12 -12.21
C SER A 53 1.02 -2.95 -12.50
N SER A 54 0.99 -3.77 -13.56
CA SER A 54 -0.15 -4.65 -13.86
C SER A 54 -0.26 -5.80 -12.85
N HIS A 55 0.87 -6.32 -12.34
CA HIS A 55 0.86 -7.30 -11.24
C HIS A 55 0.31 -6.68 -9.96
N LEU A 56 0.70 -5.45 -9.64
CA LEU A 56 0.20 -4.72 -8.48
C LEU A 56 -1.30 -4.46 -8.59
N LYS A 57 -1.78 -4.05 -9.78
CA LYS A 57 -3.21 -3.88 -10.06
C LYS A 57 -3.98 -5.17 -9.81
N GLN A 58 -3.49 -6.30 -10.30
CA GLN A 58 -4.11 -7.60 -10.05
C GLN A 58 -4.09 -7.97 -8.56
N CYS A 59 -2.99 -7.71 -7.84
CA CYS A 59 -2.88 -7.94 -6.40
C CYS A 59 -3.98 -7.21 -5.63
N VAL A 60 -4.17 -5.93 -5.93
CA VAL A 60 -5.22 -5.10 -5.31
C VAL A 60 -6.62 -5.57 -5.67
N GLN A 61 -6.85 -5.98 -6.92
CA GLN A 61 -8.18 -6.44 -7.36
C GLN A 61 -8.58 -7.81 -6.78
N THR A 62 -7.61 -8.64 -6.44
CA THR A 62 -7.83 -10.02 -5.96
C THR A 62 -7.79 -10.16 -4.44
N ASN A 63 -7.38 -9.11 -3.71
CA ASN A 63 -7.28 -9.12 -2.25
C ASN A 63 -8.12 -7.98 -1.61
N SER A 64 -9.21 -8.37 -0.95
CA SER A 64 -10.12 -7.43 -0.27
C SER A 64 -9.47 -6.54 0.79
N VAL A 65 -8.38 -7.00 1.43
CA VAL A 65 -7.63 -6.17 2.40
C VAL A 65 -7.05 -4.91 1.74
N PHE A 66 -6.80 -4.95 0.43
CA PHE A 66 -6.26 -3.85 -0.35
C PHE A 66 -7.32 -3.02 -1.07
N ASP A 67 -8.61 -3.21 -0.78
CA ASP A 67 -9.69 -2.52 -1.49
C ASP A 67 -9.59 -0.99 -1.45
N PHE A 68 -9.00 -0.43 -0.39
CA PHE A 68 -8.72 1.00 -0.26
C PHE A 68 -7.76 1.56 -1.34
N LEU A 69 -7.05 0.69 -2.06
CA LEU A 69 -6.16 1.06 -3.17
C LEU A 69 -6.83 0.96 -4.56
N ARG A 70 -8.06 0.43 -4.66
CA ARG A 70 -8.70 0.17 -5.97
C ARG A 70 -8.77 1.39 -6.86
N GLU A 71 -9.15 2.53 -6.30
CA GLU A 71 -9.24 3.78 -7.06
C GLU A 71 -7.86 4.22 -7.56
N ILE A 72 -6.81 4.04 -6.75
CA ILE A 72 -5.44 4.39 -7.12
C ILE A 72 -4.95 3.53 -8.29
N VAL A 73 -5.14 2.22 -8.22
CA VAL A 73 -4.68 1.29 -9.28
C VAL A 73 -5.56 1.28 -10.53
N SER A 74 -6.77 1.86 -10.47
CA SER A 74 -7.66 1.98 -11.64
C SER A 74 -7.03 2.74 -12.81
N LYS A 75 -6.06 3.61 -12.50
CA LYS A 75 -5.30 4.42 -13.47
C LYS A 75 -4.23 3.63 -14.21
N VAL A 76 -3.90 2.42 -13.76
CA VAL A 76 -2.92 1.55 -14.40
C VAL A 76 -3.60 0.82 -15.57
N PRO A 77 -3.05 0.86 -16.79
CA PRO A 77 -3.55 0.04 -17.90
C PRO A 77 -3.52 -1.46 -17.57
N ASP A 78 -4.41 -2.24 -18.18
CA ASP A 78 -4.41 -3.70 -18.05
C ASP A 78 -3.20 -4.36 -18.72
#